data_AF-A0A6N6L6H8-F1
#
_entry.id   AF-A0A6N6L6H8-F1
#
_cell.length_a   1.000
_cell.length_b   1.000
_cell.length_c   1.000
_cell.angle_alpha   90.00
_cell.angle_beta   90.00
_cell.angle_gamma   90.00
#
_symmetry.space_group_name_H-M   'P 1'
#
loop_
_entity.id
_entity.type
_entity.pdbx_description
1 polymer ?
#
loop_
_entity_poly.entity_id
_entity_poly.type
_entity_poly.pdbx_seq_one_letter_code
_entity_poly.pdbx_strand_id
1 'polypeptide(L)'
;MTQPNVEEQLKYKREQQSEILAKLKANPRTTVVRVAAPEQCNVGQTVQGVYSKEDVPELPIAGCSLENGCICTYEPVLEDIYP
;
A
#
# COMPACT_ATOMS: atom_id res chain seq x y z
N MET A 1 -18.98 26.21 0.42
CA MET A 1 -18.74 24.77 0.19
C MET A 1 -17.24 24.62 -0.06
N THR A 2 -16.45 24.66 1.01
CA THR A 2 -15.00 24.54 0.91
C THR A 2 -14.73 23.04 0.92
N GLN A 3 -14.33 22.45 -0.20
CA GLN A 3 -13.73 21.11 -0.22
C GLN A 3 -12.28 21.29 0.22
N PRO A 4 -11.90 21.00 1.47
CA PRO A 4 -10.51 21.06 1.86
C PRO A 4 -9.91 19.68 1.53
N ASN A 5 -8.79 19.69 0.81
CA ASN A 5 -7.67 18.82 1.14
C ASN A 5 -7.66 17.37 0.62
N VAL A 6 -8.32 17.02 -0.48
CA VAL A 6 -8.12 15.68 -1.10
C VAL A 6 -6.63 15.45 -1.44
N GLU A 7 -5.94 16.45 -1.98
CA GLU A 7 -4.51 16.37 -2.33
C GLU A 7 -3.59 16.26 -1.10
N GLU A 8 -3.84 17.04 -0.05
CA GLU A 8 -3.06 16.96 1.20
C GLU A 8 -3.28 15.62 1.93
N GLN A 9 -4.51 15.11 1.93
CA GLN A 9 -4.84 13.79 2.49
C GLN A 9 -4.14 12.66 1.73
N LEU A 10 -4.04 12.75 0.41
CA LEU A 10 -3.29 11.81 -0.42
C LEU A 10 -1.79 11.85 -0.13
N LYS A 11 -1.23 13.06 0.06
CA LYS A 11 0.19 13.24 0.41
C LYS A 11 0.51 12.64 1.78
N TYR A 12 -0.31 12.93 2.78
CA TYR A 12 -0.18 12.34 4.12
C TYR A 12 -0.27 10.81 4.09
N LYS A 13 -1.25 10.26 3.36
CA LYS A 13 -1.37 8.80 3.19
C LYS A 13 -0.17 8.18 2.48
N ARG A 14 0.41 8.85 1.47
CA ARG A 14 1.63 8.39 0.79
C ARG A 14 2.80 8.27 1.77
N GLU A 15 3.00 9.29 2.59
CA GLU A 15 4.08 9.30 3.57
C GLU A 15 3.91 8.15 4.57
N GLN A 16 2.70 7.96 5.12
CA GLN A 16 2.38 6.84 6.01
C GLN A 16 2.61 5.47 5.35
N GLN A 17 2.16 5.29 4.11
CA GLN A 17 2.34 4.03 3.36
C GLN A 17 3.82 3.76 3.07
N SER A 18 4.59 4.80 2.73
CA SER A 18 6.04 4.69 2.52
C SER A 18 6.77 4.30 3.80
N GLU A 19 6.42 4.89 4.95
CA GLU A 19 7.00 4.51 6.24
C GLU A 19 6.69 3.06 6.62
N ILE A 20 5.44 2.61 6.40
CA ILE A 20 5.04 1.22 6.62
C ILE A 20 5.86 0.31 5.72
N LEU A 21 5.93 0.60 4.43
CA LEU A 21 6.69 -0.19 3.47
C LEU A 21 8.18 -0.27 3.86
N ALA A 22 8.79 0.86 4.26
CA ALA A 22 10.17 0.88 4.72
C ALA A 22 10.38 -0.04 5.93
N LYS A 23 9.45 -0.04 6.90
CA LYS A 23 9.48 -0.96 8.06
C LYS A 23 9.37 -2.42 7.63
N LEU A 24 8.50 -2.73 6.66
CA LEU A 24 8.35 -4.09 6.13
C LEU A 24 9.59 -4.55 5.35
N LYS A 25 10.21 -3.68 4.55
CA LYS A 25 11.45 -3.97 3.84
C LYS A 25 12.60 -4.22 4.81
N ALA A 26 12.71 -3.39 5.84
CA ALA A 26 13.74 -3.50 6.90
C ALA A 26 13.58 -4.74 7.78
N ASN A 27 12.38 -5.34 7.85
CA ASN A 27 12.16 -6.55 8.63
C ASN A 27 12.71 -7.78 7.89
N PRO A 28 13.72 -8.49 8.44
CA PRO A 28 14.30 -9.67 7.79
C PRO A 28 13.33 -10.86 7.72
N ARG A 29 12.27 -10.89 8.54
CA ARG A 29 11.26 -11.97 8.54
C ARG A 29 10.23 -11.83 7.42
N THR A 30 10.06 -10.63 6.88
CA THR A 30 9.21 -10.42 5.72
C THR A 30 9.94 -10.96 4.51
N THR A 31 9.33 -11.87 3.76
CA THR A 31 9.91 -12.42 2.53
C THR A 31 9.37 -11.65 1.33
N VAL A 32 8.05 -11.51 1.29
CA VAL A 32 7.32 -10.77 0.27
C VAL A 32 6.27 -9.88 0.93
N VAL A 33 5.84 -8.85 0.21
CA VAL A 33 4.79 -7.93 0.67
C VAL A 33 3.62 -8.08 -0.29
N ARG A 34 2.47 -8.40 0.28
CA ARG A 34 1.21 -8.47 -0.44
C ARG A 34 0.57 -7.08 -0.45
N VAL A 35 0.17 -6.62 -1.63
CA VAL A 35 -0.69 -5.45 -1.79
C VAL A 35 -2.13 -5.95 -1.80
N ALA A 36 -2.87 -5.65 -0.74
CA ALA A 36 -4.29 -5.93 -0.65
C ALA A 36 -5.10 -4.70 -1.06
N ALA A 37 -6.02 -4.90 -1.99
CA ALA A 37 -6.98 -3.89 -2.39
C ALA A 37 -8.40 -4.37 -2.07
N PRO A 38 -9.27 -3.52 -1.51
CA PRO A 38 -10.69 -3.84 -1.40
C PRO A 38 -11.35 -3.78 -2.77
N GLU A 39 -12.47 -4.49 -2.93
CA GLU A 39 -13.21 -4.61 -4.20
C GLU A 39 -13.71 -3.26 -4.74
N GLN A 40 -13.89 -2.28 -3.85
CA GLN A 40 -14.34 -0.93 -4.19
C GLN A 40 -13.28 -0.12 -4.97
N CYS A 41 -12.03 -0.58 -5.01
CA CYS A 41 -10.92 0.12 -5.65
C CYS A 41 -10.50 -0.59 -6.96
N ASN A 42 -11.08 -0.22 -8.10
CA ASN A 42 -10.74 -0.82 -9.41
C ASN A 42 -9.24 -0.75 -9.75
N VAL A 43 -8.59 0.37 -9.44
CA VAL A 43 -7.15 0.55 -9.67
C VAL A 43 -6.36 -0.39 -8.76
N GLY A 44 -6.74 -0.46 -7.48
CA GLY A 44 -6.15 -1.35 -6.49
C GLY A 44 -6.29 -2.83 -6.87
N GLN A 45 -7.45 -3.24 -7.37
CA GLN A 45 -7.71 -4.61 -7.84
C GLN A 45 -6.80 -5.03 -9.00
N THR A 46 -6.34 -4.06 -9.81
CA THR A 46 -5.41 -4.34 -10.93
C THR A 46 -3.97 -4.52 -10.47
N VAL A 47 -3.59 -3.85 -9.37
CA VAL A 47 -2.23 -3.92 -8.80
C VAL A 47 -2.12 -4.82 -7.58
N GLN A 48 -3.22 -5.41 -7.12
CA GLN A 48 -3.18 -6.31 -5.97
C GLN A 48 -2.37 -7.55 -6.35
N GLY A 49 -1.57 -8.03 -5.42
CA GLY A 49 -0.65 -9.12 -5.72
C GLY A 49 0.37 -9.30 -4.61
N VAL A 50 1.26 -10.27 -4.83
CA VAL A 50 2.38 -10.54 -3.94
C VAL A 50 3.63 -10.07 -4.65
N TYR A 51 4.35 -9.14 -4.04
CA TYR A 51 5.54 -8.52 -4.61
C TYR A 51 6.74 -8.77 -3.71
N SER A 52 7.91 -8.96 -4.31
CA SER A 52 9.18 -8.93 -3.57
C SER A 52 9.42 -7.54 -3.01
N LYS A 53 10.19 -7.43 -1.92
CA LYS A 53 10.51 -6.15 -1.26
C LYS A 53 10.99 -5.05 -2.22
N GLU A 54 11.63 -5.43 -3.32
CA GLU A 54 12.20 -4.52 -4.31
C GLU A 54 11.16 -4.06 -5.35
N ASP A 55 10.16 -4.90 -5.62
CA ASP A 55 9.18 -4.73 -6.71
C ASP A 55 7.81 -4.23 -6.22
N VAL A 56 7.63 -4.04 -4.91
CA VAL A 56 6.37 -3.54 -4.33
C VAL A 56 6.02 -2.16 -4.89
N PRO A 57 4.82 -2.00 -5.48
CA PRO A 57 4.36 -0.70 -5.96
C PRO A 57 4.07 0.24 -4.80
N GLU A 58 4.40 1.53 -4.99
CA GLU A 58 4.14 2.56 -3.98
C GLU A 58 2.67 2.98 -3.96
N LEU A 59 2.00 2.72 -2.84
CA LEU A 59 0.69 3.25 -2.50
C LEU A 59 0.80 4.68 -1.95
N PRO A 60 -0.13 5.59 -2.28
CA PRO A 60 -1.27 5.45 -3.18
C PRO A 60 -0.87 5.44 -4.66
N ILE A 61 -1.42 4.50 -5.43
CA ILE A 61 -1.22 4.39 -6.89
C ILE A 61 -1.71 5.68 -7.58
N ALA A 62 -0.93 6.15 -8.56
CA ALA A 62 -1.32 7.26 -9.41
C ALA A 62 -2.62 6.93 -10.17
N GLY A 63 -3.62 7.79 -10.07
CA GLY A 63 -4.96 7.54 -10.64
C GLY A 63 -6.00 7.00 -9.65
N CYS A 64 -5.68 6.98 -8.35
CA CYS A 64 -6.68 6.71 -7.32
C CYS A 64 -7.70 7.87 -7.25
N SER A 65 -8.89 7.67 -7.84
CA SER A 65 -10.00 8.65 -7.87
C SER A 65 -10.98 8.51 -6.69
N LEU A 66 -10.63 7.76 -5.65
CA LEU A 66 -11.46 7.61 -4.46
C LEU A 66 -11.46 8.91 -3.66
N GLU A 67 -12.64 9.48 -3.40
CA GLU A 67 -12.82 10.71 -2.60
C GLU A 67 -12.21 10.61 -1.19
N ASN A 68 -12.11 9.40 -0.62
CA ASN A 68 -11.50 9.14 0.70
C ASN A 68 -10.01 8.73 0.64
N GLY A 69 -9.38 8.88 -0.52
CA GLY A 69 -7.99 8.48 -0.78
C GLY A 69 -7.82 6.95 -0.91
N CYS A 70 -6.58 6.53 -1.20
CA CYS A 70 -6.31 5.11 -1.37
C CYS A 70 -6.61 4.31 -0.10
N ILE A 71 -7.28 3.18 -0.30
CA ILE A 71 -7.71 2.21 0.73
C ILE A 71 -6.97 0.88 0.59
N CYS A 72 -5.93 0.83 -0.25
CA CYS A 72 -5.06 -0.33 -0.37
C CYS A 72 -4.10 -0.39 0.82
N THR A 73 -3.71 -1.59 1.22
CA THR A 73 -2.83 -1.84 2.36
C THR A 73 -1.72 -2.82 2.02
N TYR A 74 -0.55 -2.62 2.63
CA TYR A 74 0.53 -3.60 2.59
C TYR A 74 0.35 -4.63 3.70
N GLU A 75 0.39 -5.90 3.31
CA GLU A 75 0.40 -7.03 4.23
C GLU A 75 1.74 -7.76 4.10
N PRO A 76 2.54 -7.85 5.18
CA PRO A 76 3.76 -8.63 5.14
C PRO A 76 3.43 -10.13 5.09
N VAL A 77 4.06 -10.83 4.15
CA VAL A 77 4.07 -12.29 4.14
C VAL A 77 5.37 -12.73 4.78
N LEU A 78 5.25 -13.44 5.90
CA LEU A 78 6.35 -14.07 6.60
C LEU A 78 6.51 -15.48 6.05
N GLU A 79 7.72 -15.86 5.64
CA GLU A 79 8.01 -17.27 5.39
C GLU A 79 8.20 -17.94 6.75
N ASP A 80 7.36 -18.92 7.04
CA ASP A 80 7.36 -19.64 8.29
C ASP A 80 8.65 -20.47 8.38
N ILE A 81 9.62 -20.01 9.17
CA ILE A 81 10.80 -20.81 9.51
C ILE A 81 10.41 -21.67 10.72
N TYR A 82 9.67 -22.75 10.46
CA TYR A 82 9.49 -23.81 11.44
C TYR A 82 10.73 -24.72 11.44
N PRO A 83 11.41 -24.95 12.59
CA PRO A 83 12.47 -25.95 12.69
C PRO A 83 11.94 -27.39 12.65
#